data_AF-D1JAR8-F1
#
_entry.id   AF-D1JAR8-F1
#
_cell.length_a   1.000
_cell.length_b   1.000
_cell.length_c   1.000
_cell.angle_alpha   90.00
_cell.angle_beta   90.00
_cell.angle_gamma   90.00
#
_symmetry.space_group_name_H-M   'P 1'
#
loop_
_entity.id
_entity.type
_entity.pdbx_description
1 polymer ?
#
loop_
_entity_poly.entity_id
_entity_poly.type
_entity_poly.pdbx_seq_one_letter_code
_entity_poly.pdbx_strand_id
1 'polypeptide(L)'
;METGEKVIIALVVVVTVGVIGGAAIMMPIMEHEMHKPESCGANCHEMQLFYDSLMVSSHAEVDCHDCHKPHKSEMFLYIGEALHHVEGMAEGMTEGKSLDETYDKMAEKVENKPPASPKNEYCMECHSEHKKPTENIADPTISCFKCHSTVGHTTHRINEYKGHESPDYSGFECVACHNDHDMDVEEMTCVICHPPVSHP
;
A
#
# COMPACT_ATOMS: atom_id res chain seq x y z
N MET A 1 -12.90 -48.39 25.23
CA MET A 1 -11.79 -47.43 25.21
C MET A 1 -10.65 -47.97 26.04
N GLU A 2 -9.61 -48.44 25.37
CA GLU A 2 -8.37 -48.89 26.00
C GLU A 2 -7.63 -47.70 26.63
N THR A 3 -6.78 -47.96 27.63
CA THR A 3 -6.05 -46.91 28.37
C THR A 3 -5.23 -46.00 27.45
N GLY A 4 -4.68 -46.54 26.35
CA GLY A 4 -3.92 -45.77 25.36
C GLY A 4 -4.77 -44.75 24.59
N GLU A 5 -6.01 -45.10 24.26
CA GLU A 5 -6.95 -44.22 23.54
C GLU A 5 -7.34 -43.00 24.41
N LYS A 6 -7.56 -43.22 25.71
CA LYS A 6 -7.85 -42.14 26.67
C LYS A 6 -6.69 -41.16 26.84
N VAL A 7 -5.45 -41.66 26.84
CA VAL A 7 -4.25 -40.82 26.95
C VAL A 7 -4.09 -39.96 25.70
N ILE A 8 -4.26 -40.55 24.51
CA ILE A 8 -4.19 -39.80 23.24
C ILE A 8 -5.26 -38.71 23.19
N ILE A 9 -6.51 -39.04 23.54
CA ILE A 9 -7.61 -38.06 23.56
C ILE A 9 -7.31 -36.93 24.55
N ALA A 10 -6.86 -37.24 25.75
CA ALA A 10 -6.52 -36.22 26.75
C ALA A 10 -5.40 -35.29 26.25
N LEU A 11 -4.38 -35.85 25.59
CA LEU A 11 -3.25 -35.10 25.07
C LEU A 11 -3.67 -34.18 23.91
N VAL A 12 -4.49 -34.69 22.97
CA VAL A 12 -5.08 -33.90 21.89
C VAL A 12 -5.93 -32.76 22.45
N VAL A 13 -6.76 -33.02 23.46
CA VAL A 13 -7.60 -31.99 24.09
C VAL A 13 -6.73 -30.91 24.76
N VAL A 14 -5.71 -31.30 25.53
CA VAL A 14 -4.81 -30.34 26.20
C VAL A 14 -4.06 -29.48 25.19
N VAL A 15 -3.51 -30.07 24.13
CA VAL A 15 -2.82 -29.33 23.07
C VAL A 15 -3.79 -28.40 22.35
N THR A 16 -4.98 -28.88 21.98
CA THR A 16 -5.97 -28.07 21.26
C THR A 16 -6.44 -26.89 22.10
N VAL A 17 -6.77 -27.10 23.38
CA VAL A 17 -7.17 -26.02 24.29
C VAL A 17 -6.01 -25.05 24.52
N GLY A 18 -4.78 -25.56 24.64
CA GLY A 18 -3.58 -24.71 24.76
C GLY A 18 -3.37 -23.82 23.54
N VAL A 19 -3.49 -24.37 22.34
CA VAL A 19 -3.35 -23.62 21.07
C VAL A 19 -4.46 -22.59 20.91
N ILE A 20 -5.73 -22.97 21.13
CA ILE A 20 -6.87 -22.06 20.99
C ILE A 20 -6.79 -20.95 22.05
N GLY A 21 -6.49 -21.30 23.30
CA GLY A 21 -6.33 -20.33 24.38
C GLY A 21 -5.17 -19.38 24.14
N GLY A 22 -4.03 -19.89 23.67
CA GLY A 22 -2.88 -19.09 23.28
C GLY A 22 -3.20 -18.15 22.11
N ALA A 23 -3.84 -18.64 21.06
CA ALA A 23 -4.24 -17.84 19.91
C ALA A 23 -5.24 -16.73 20.30
N ALA A 24 -6.21 -17.02 21.16
CA ALA A 24 -7.17 -16.02 21.62
C ALA A 24 -6.51 -14.83 22.37
N ILE A 25 -5.36 -15.05 23.01
CA ILE A 25 -4.59 -14.01 23.69
C ILE A 25 -3.63 -13.30 22.73
N MET A 26 -2.93 -14.07 21.87
CA MET A 26 -1.90 -13.53 21.00
C MET A 26 -2.45 -12.77 19.80
N MET A 27 -3.58 -13.20 19.22
CA MET A 27 -4.14 -12.56 18.02
C MET A 27 -4.45 -11.07 18.22
N PRO A 28 -5.13 -10.62 19.30
CA PRO A 28 -5.39 -9.20 19.53
C PRO A 28 -4.10 -8.38 19.74
N ILE A 29 -3.10 -8.97 20.40
CA ILE A 29 -1.81 -8.29 20.64
C ILE A 29 -1.09 -8.09 19.31
N MET A 30 -1.02 -9.14 18.49
CA MET A 30 -0.40 -9.05 17.17
C MET A 30 -1.13 -8.04 16.29
N GLU A 31 -2.46 -8.08 16.25
CA GLU A 31 -3.27 -7.14 15.47
C GLU A 31 -3.01 -5.69 15.90
N HIS A 32 -2.91 -5.40 17.20
CA HIS A 32 -2.59 -4.05 17.68
C HIS A 32 -1.19 -3.59 17.25
N GLU A 33 -0.20 -4.48 17.29
CA GLU A 33 1.16 -4.13 16.84
C GLU A 33 1.23 -3.97 15.32
N MET A 34 0.48 -4.79 14.57
CA MET A 34 0.45 -4.74 13.11
C MET A 34 -0.28 -3.51 12.55
N HIS A 35 -1.20 -2.92 13.32
CA HIS A 35 -1.84 -1.66 12.95
C HIS A 35 -0.89 -0.46 12.98
N LYS A 36 0.22 -0.53 13.71
CA LYS A 36 1.12 0.62 13.83
C LYS A 36 1.79 0.92 12.49
N PRO A 37 1.96 2.21 12.11
CA PRO A 37 2.62 2.58 10.86
C PRO A 37 4.06 2.04 10.78
N GLU A 38 4.76 1.96 11.92
CA GLU A 38 6.10 1.35 12.00
C GLU A 38 6.10 -0.11 11.57
N SER A 39 5.01 -0.86 11.85
CA SER A 39 4.93 -2.26 11.47
C SER A 39 4.92 -2.42 9.96
N CYS A 40 4.21 -1.55 9.24
CA CYS A 40 4.15 -1.58 7.79
C CYS A 40 5.55 -1.40 7.17
N GLY A 41 6.29 -0.37 7.57
CA GLY A 41 7.65 -0.15 7.07
C GLY A 41 8.65 -1.23 7.50
N ALA A 42 8.59 -1.66 8.76
CA ALA A 42 9.56 -2.61 9.31
C ALA A 42 9.36 -4.05 8.80
N ASN A 43 8.15 -4.45 8.45
CA ASN A 43 7.84 -5.83 8.05
C ASN A 43 7.66 -6.00 6.53
N CYS A 44 7.39 -4.94 5.79
CA CYS A 44 7.22 -4.98 4.33
C CYS A 44 8.15 -3.95 3.67
N HIS A 45 9.15 -4.40 2.92
CA HIS A 45 10.12 -3.50 2.29
C HIS A 45 9.48 -2.53 1.30
N GLU A 46 8.39 -2.92 0.64
CA GLU A 46 7.64 -2.08 -0.28
C GLU A 46 6.99 -0.89 0.45
N MET A 47 6.60 -1.08 1.71
CA MET A 47 5.93 -0.06 2.51
C MET A 47 6.88 0.94 3.17
N GLN A 48 8.19 0.67 3.16
CA GLN A 48 9.17 1.53 3.83
C GLN A 48 9.19 2.96 3.26
N LEU A 49 9.13 3.11 1.93
CA LEU A 49 9.14 4.43 1.29
C LEU A 49 7.88 5.26 1.66
N PHE A 50 6.73 4.60 1.75
CA PHE A 50 5.48 5.23 2.15
C PHE A 50 5.51 5.67 3.63
N TYR A 51 6.05 4.81 4.51
CA TYR A 51 6.29 5.16 5.90
C TYR A 51 7.24 6.36 6.03
N ASP A 52 8.38 6.33 5.36
CA ASP A 52 9.38 7.41 5.43
C ASP A 52 8.81 8.75 4.94
N SER A 53 8.01 8.74 3.87
CA SER A 53 7.35 9.94 3.37
C SER A 53 6.26 10.47 4.31
N LEU A 54 5.52 9.59 5.00
CA LEU A 54 4.53 9.99 6.01
C LEU A 54 5.22 10.73 7.16
N MET A 55 6.33 10.20 7.67
CA MET A 55 7.06 10.73 8.83
C MET A 55 7.58 12.16 8.64
N VAL A 56 7.77 12.61 7.40
CA VAL A 56 8.22 13.99 7.08
C VAL A 56 7.08 14.88 6.58
N SER A 57 5.84 14.37 6.52
CA SER A 57 4.67 15.09 6.02
C SER A 57 3.94 15.87 7.12
N SER A 58 2.96 16.68 6.71
CA SER A 58 2.02 17.31 7.64
C SER A 58 1.10 16.33 8.38
N HIS A 59 1.08 15.05 7.97
CA HIS A 59 0.27 13.98 8.56
C HIS A 59 1.12 12.96 9.33
N ALA A 60 2.36 13.30 9.71
CA ALA A 60 3.27 12.38 10.41
C ALA A 60 2.72 11.79 11.74
N GLU A 61 1.73 12.45 12.35
CA GLU A 61 1.07 11.98 13.58
C GLU A 61 -0.28 11.29 13.33
N VAL A 62 -0.68 11.10 12.07
CA VAL A 62 -1.92 10.42 11.67
C VAL A 62 -1.63 8.96 11.37
N ASP A 63 -2.55 8.08 11.77
CA ASP A 63 -2.42 6.65 11.53
C ASP A 63 -2.65 6.32 10.04
N CYS A 64 -1.88 5.38 9.48
CA CYS A 64 -2.03 4.97 8.08
C CYS A 64 -3.47 4.56 7.76
N HIS A 65 -4.15 3.87 8.69
CA HIS A 65 -5.50 3.34 8.50
C HIS A 65 -6.59 4.41 8.53
N ASP A 66 -6.31 5.61 9.05
CA ASP A 66 -7.25 6.74 8.97
C ASP A 66 -7.47 7.15 7.50
N CYS A 67 -6.44 6.98 6.65
CA CYS A 67 -6.52 7.18 5.20
C CYS A 67 -6.77 5.85 4.45
N HIS A 68 -6.02 4.80 4.80
CA HIS A 68 -6.05 3.48 4.15
C HIS A 68 -6.92 2.51 4.93
N LYS A 69 -8.24 2.72 4.93
CA LYS A 69 -9.19 1.85 5.66
C LYS A 69 -9.19 0.42 5.06
N PRO A 70 -8.64 -0.58 5.77
CA PRO A 70 -8.45 -1.91 5.20
C PRO A 70 -9.79 -2.63 5.13
N HIS A 71 -10.01 -3.39 4.05
CA HIS A 71 -11.23 -4.19 3.89
C HIS A 71 -11.23 -5.48 4.75
N LYS A 72 -10.08 -5.83 5.35
CA LYS A 72 -9.84 -7.02 6.17
C LYS A 72 -8.95 -6.64 7.36
N SER A 73 -8.78 -7.55 8.33
CA SER A 73 -7.83 -7.34 9.44
C SER A 73 -6.39 -7.33 8.92
N GLU A 74 -5.48 -6.66 9.63
CA GLU A 74 -4.08 -6.51 9.21
C GLU A 74 -3.37 -7.86 9.11
N MET A 75 -3.66 -8.76 10.03
CA MET A 75 -3.19 -10.15 9.98
C MET A 75 -3.46 -10.82 8.62
N PHE A 76 -4.65 -10.61 8.05
CA PHE A 76 -5.00 -11.22 6.76
C PHE A 76 -4.32 -10.54 5.58
N LEU A 77 -3.95 -9.26 5.68
CA LEU A 77 -3.17 -8.58 4.66
C LEU A 77 -1.76 -9.18 4.61
N TYR A 78 -1.09 -9.31 5.75
CA TYR A 78 0.26 -9.88 5.83
C TYR A 78 0.29 -11.34 5.37
N ILE A 79 -0.67 -12.16 5.80
CA ILE A 79 -0.77 -13.55 5.35
C ILE A 79 -1.06 -13.59 3.84
N GLY A 80 -1.96 -12.74 3.34
CA GLY A 80 -2.27 -12.67 1.92
C GLY A 80 -1.04 -12.35 1.08
N GLU A 81 -0.26 -11.34 1.50
CA GLU A 81 0.95 -10.92 0.79
C GLU A 81 2.04 -12.00 0.82
N ALA A 82 2.26 -12.62 1.97
CA ALA A 82 3.18 -13.75 2.09
C ALA A 82 2.79 -14.92 1.17
N LEU A 83 1.49 -15.21 1.04
CA LEU A 83 1.00 -16.24 0.13
C LEU A 83 1.20 -15.83 -1.34
N HIS A 84 0.96 -14.58 -1.71
CA HIS A 84 1.22 -14.07 -3.06
C HIS A 84 2.70 -14.23 -3.47
N HIS A 85 3.63 -13.93 -2.56
CA HIS A 85 5.05 -14.18 -2.77
C HIS A 85 5.35 -15.67 -3.00
N VAL A 86 4.83 -16.56 -2.16
CA VAL A 86 5.03 -18.01 -2.30
C VAL A 86 4.46 -18.53 -3.61
N GLU A 87 3.25 -18.11 -3.98
CA GLU A 87 2.59 -18.50 -5.22
C GLU A 87 3.38 -18.05 -6.44
N GLY A 88 3.79 -16.79 -6.51
CA GLY A 88 4.56 -16.33 -7.66
C GLY A 88 5.96 -16.96 -7.73
N MET A 89 6.60 -17.25 -6.60
CA MET A 89 7.88 -17.98 -6.58
C MET A 89 7.70 -19.41 -7.08
N ALA A 90 6.62 -20.07 -6.68
CA ALA A 90 6.27 -21.40 -7.18
C ALA A 90 5.98 -21.36 -8.69
N GLU A 91 5.19 -20.39 -9.17
CA GLU A 91 4.93 -20.17 -10.60
C GLU A 91 6.24 -20.01 -11.38
N GLY A 92 7.11 -19.08 -10.96
CA GLY A 92 8.40 -18.84 -11.59
C GLY A 92 9.26 -20.11 -11.66
N MET A 93 9.33 -20.86 -10.56
CA MET A 93 10.06 -22.13 -10.50
C MET A 93 9.48 -23.18 -11.45
N THR A 94 8.14 -23.31 -11.51
CA THR A 94 7.49 -24.28 -12.42
C THR A 94 7.63 -23.90 -13.89
N GLU A 95 7.71 -22.60 -14.20
CA GLU A 95 7.96 -22.06 -15.53
C GLU A 95 9.46 -22.10 -15.92
N GLY A 96 10.35 -22.47 -14.99
CA GLY A 96 11.79 -22.51 -15.21
C GLY A 96 12.44 -21.13 -15.32
N LYS A 97 11.81 -20.10 -14.77
CA LYS A 97 12.30 -18.72 -14.78
C LYS A 97 13.44 -18.52 -13.80
N SER A 98 14.34 -17.61 -14.15
CA SER A 98 15.29 -17.06 -13.19
C SER A 98 14.57 -16.28 -12.08
N LEU A 99 15.28 -16.00 -10.99
CA LEU A 99 14.74 -15.16 -9.92
C LEU A 99 14.38 -13.77 -10.43
N ASP A 100 15.25 -13.16 -11.24
CA ASP A 100 15.02 -11.82 -11.81
C ASP A 100 13.74 -11.80 -12.66
N GLU A 101 13.58 -12.74 -13.60
CA GLU A 101 12.36 -12.85 -14.41
C GLU A 101 11.10 -13.15 -13.59
N THR A 102 11.25 -13.80 -12.44
CA THR A 102 10.13 -14.08 -11.53
C THR A 102 9.71 -12.81 -10.80
N TYR A 103 10.68 -12.04 -10.27
CA TYR A 103 10.43 -10.75 -9.63
C TYR A 103 9.84 -9.74 -10.60
N ASP A 104 10.36 -9.65 -11.83
CA ASP A 104 9.83 -8.76 -12.87
C ASP A 104 8.35 -9.07 -13.17
N LYS A 105 8.00 -10.35 -13.29
CA LYS A 105 6.60 -10.77 -13.52
C LYS A 105 5.70 -10.49 -12.32
N MET A 106 6.22 -10.57 -11.09
CA MET A 106 5.47 -10.20 -9.89
C MET A 106 5.21 -8.69 -9.86
N ALA A 107 6.24 -7.88 -10.11
CA ALA A 107 6.13 -6.43 -10.20
C ALA A 107 5.14 -6.01 -11.28
N GLU A 108 5.20 -6.62 -12.47
CA GLU A 108 4.26 -6.36 -13.57
C GLU A 108 2.79 -6.59 -13.16
N LYS A 109 2.50 -7.60 -12.31
CA LYS A 109 1.12 -7.83 -11.82
C LYS A 109 0.63 -6.67 -10.95
N VAL A 110 1.51 -6.08 -10.15
CA VAL A 110 1.20 -4.92 -9.29
C VAL A 110 1.04 -3.66 -10.14
N GLU A 111 1.96 -3.41 -11.07
CA GLU A 111 1.90 -2.24 -11.97
C GLU A 111 0.63 -2.22 -12.82
N ASN A 112 0.19 -3.38 -13.33
CA ASN A 112 -1.04 -3.49 -14.13
C ASN A 112 -2.32 -3.37 -13.29
N LYS A 113 -2.24 -3.56 -11.98
CA LYS A 113 -3.39 -3.50 -11.06
C LYS A 113 -2.97 -2.84 -9.75
N PRO A 114 -2.68 -1.53 -9.78
CA PRO A 114 -2.22 -0.83 -8.60
C PRO A 114 -3.32 -0.85 -7.52
N PRO A 115 -2.94 -0.81 -6.23
CA PRO A 115 -3.90 -0.71 -5.15
C PRO A 115 -4.70 0.59 -5.29
N ALA A 116 -5.95 0.60 -4.85
CA ALA A 116 -6.78 1.80 -4.93
C ALA A 116 -6.27 2.90 -3.97
N SER A 117 -6.32 4.15 -4.42
CA SER A 117 -6.07 5.31 -3.54
C SER A 117 -7.11 5.41 -2.41
N PRO A 118 -6.75 6.07 -1.29
CA PRO A 118 -7.72 6.56 -0.31
C PRO A 118 -8.83 7.38 -0.97
N LYS A 119 -10.05 7.24 -0.47
CA LYS A 119 -11.19 7.99 -0.96
C LYS A 119 -11.25 9.38 -0.35
N ASN A 120 -11.73 10.36 -1.11
CA ASN A 120 -11.98 11.73 -0.65
C ASN A 120 -12.81 11.80 0.64
N GLU A 121 -13.73 10.86 0.84
CA GLU A 121 -14.59 10.81 2.03
C GLU A 121 -13.78 10.72 3.33
N TYR A 122 -12.66 9.98 3.33
CA TYR A 122 -11.79 9.83 4.50
C TYR A 122 -11.05 11.12 4.83
N CYS A 123 -10.59 11.85 3.81
CA CYS A 123 -10.02 13.19 4.00
C CYS A 123 -11.04 14.13 4.66
N MET A 124 -12.30 14.05 4.22
CA MET A 124 -13.36 14.93 4.71
C MET A 124 -13.81 14.62 6.15
N GLU A 125 -13.52 13.42 6.69
CA GLU A 125 -13.77 13.11 8.10
C GLU A 125 -13.03 14.10 9.02
N CYS A 126 -11.81 14.50 8.68
CA CYS A 126 -11.05 15.50 9.43
C CYS A 126 -11.14 16.92 8.83
N HIS A 127 -11.24 17.06 7.51
CA HIS A 127 -11.16 18.37 6.85
C HIS A 127 -12.50 19.11 6.68
N SER A 128 -13.63 18.46 6.97
CA SER A 128 -14.95 19.04 6.76
C SER A 128 -15.26 20.29 7.59
N GLU A 129 -14.62 20.52 8.74
CA GLU A 129 -14.98 21.68 9.58
C GLU A 129 -14.22 22.97 9.22
N HIS A 130 -12.97 22.85 8.76
CA HIS A 130 -12.06 24.00 8.67
C HIS A 130 -11.43 24.21 7.28
N LYS A 131 -11.57 23.24 6.37
CA LYS A 131 -10.89 23.24 5.06
C LYS A 131 -11.78 22.68 3.96
N LYS A 132 -13.05 23.09 3.90
CA LYS A 132 -13.96 22.68 2.83
C LYS A 132 -13.49 23.22 1.47
N PRO A 133 -13.59 22.42 0.40
CA PRO A 133 -13.46 22.94 -0.96
C PRO A 133 -14.48 24.07 -1.19
N THR A 134 -14.10 25.09 -1.96
CA THR A 134 -15.06 26.13 -2.36
C THR A 134 -16.10 25.52 -3.31
N GLU A 135 -17.30 26.11 -3.42
CA GLU A 135 -18.39 25.54 -4.27
C GLU A 135 -17.95 25.23 -5.71
N ASN A 136 -16.98 25.99 -6.23
CA ASN A 136 -16.44 25.82 -7.59
C ASN A 136 -15.51 24.61 -7.76
N ILE A 137 -15.05 23.99 -6.67
CA ILE A 137 -14.18 22.80 -6.64
C ILE A 137 -14.72 21.72 -5.68
N ALA A 138 -15.94 21.89 -5.18
CA ALA A 138 -16.61 20.95 -4.28
C ALA A 138 -17.26 19.78 -5.02
N ASP A 139 -16.81 19.51 -6.26
CA ASP A 139 -17.19 18.31 -6.98
C ASP A 139 -16.55 17.09 -6.29
N PRO A 140 -17.34 16.17 -5.72
CA PRO A 140 -16.81 15.01 -5.01
C PRO A 140 -16.05 14.04 -5.92
N THR A 141 -16.19 14.16 -7.25
CA THR A 141 -15.44 13.37 -8.23
C THR A 141 -14.01 13.85 -8.44
N ILE A 142 -13.69 15.09 -8.04
CA ILE A 142 -12.32 15.62 -8.11
C ILE A 142 -11.55 15.11 -6.88
N SER A 143 -10.53 14.29 -7.11
CA SER A 143 -9.65 13.78 -6.04
C SER A 143 -8.94 14.92 -5.30
N CYS A 144 -8.86 14.84 -3.96
CA CYS A 144 -8.08 15.78 -3.14
C CYS A 144 -6.60 15.83 -3.56
N PHE A 145 -6.05 14.69 -4.00
CA PHE A 145 -4.67 14.55 -4.46
C PHE A 145 -4.35 15.36 -5.72
N LYS A 146 -5.37 15.76 -6.50
CA LYS A 146 -5.19 16.61 -7.70
C LYS A 146 -4.52 17.94 -7.36
N CYS A 147 -4.80 18.49 -6.18
CA CYS A 147 -4.21 19.73 -5.67
C CYS A 147 -3.24 19.49 -4.51
N HIS A 148 -3.53 18.47 -3.68
CA HIS A 148 -2.70 18.06 -2.55
C HIS A 148 -1.78 16.89 -2.93
N SER A 149 -0.99 17.07 -3.98
CA SER A 149 -0.18 16.00 -4.59
C SER A 149 0.84 15.40 -3.62
N THR A 150 1.35 16.18 -2.67
CA THR A 150 2.31 15.71 -1.66
C THR A 150 1.69 14.79 -0.60
N VAL A 151 0.36 14.66 -0.55
CA VAL A 151 -0.32 13.71 0.34
C VAL A 151 -0.31 12.31 -0.24
N GLY A 152 -0.16 12.15 -1.56
CA GLY A 152 -0.08 10.84 -2.23
C GLY A 152 1.24 10.09 -2.03
N HIS A 153 1.98 10.42 -0.96
CA HIS A 153 3.35 9.98 -0.67
C HIS A 153 4.38 10.42 -1.73
N THR A 154 5.55 10.87 -1.32
CA THR A 154 6.63 11.32 -2.22
C THR A 154 7.69 10.22 -2.32
N THR A 155 7.51 9.27 -3.23
CA THR A 155 8.23 7.98 -3.17
C THR A 155 9.30 7.80 -4.24
N HIS A 156 9.29 8.57 -5.34
CA HIS A 156 10.22 8.33 -6.44
C HIS A 156 10.71 9.60 -7.12
N ARG A 157 12.03 9.78 -7.25
CA ARG A 157 12.61 10.82 -8.09
C ARG A 157 12.70 10.31 -9.54
N ILE A 158 12.18 11.08 -10.50
CA ILE A 158 12.11 10.68 -11.92
C ILE A 158 13.51 10.44 -12.51
N ASN A 159 14.54 11.08 -11.95
CA ASN A 159 15.91 11.06 -12.46
C ASN A 159 16.64 9.71 -12.31
N GLU A 160 16.04 8.70 -11.69
CA GLU A 160 16.61 7.35 -11.56
C GLU A 160 16.22 6.41 -12.71
N TYR A 161 15.22 6.78 -13.52
CA TYR A 161 14.75 5.99 -14.66
C TYR A 161 15.59 6.27 -15.92
N LYS A 162 16.38 5.29 -16.38
CA LYS A 162 17.18 5.38 -17.63
C LYS A 162 16.39 4.91 -18.85
N GLY A 163 15.36 5.67 -19.22
CA GLY A 163 14.61 5.54 -20.48
C GLY A 163 15.09 6.54 -21.55
N HIS A 164 14.81 6.28 -22.82
CA HIS A 164 15.35 7.01 -23.98
C HIS A 164 15.04 8.52 -23.95
N GLU A 165 16.00 9.36 -24.38
CA GLU A 165 15.96 10.84 -24.51
C GLU A 165 14.73 11.53 -23.88
N SER A 166 14.64 11.48 -22.56
CA SER A 166 13.70 12.29 -21.79
C SER A 166 14.28 13.69 -21.55
N PRO A 167 13.45 14.75 -21.50
CA PRO A 167 13.87 16.06 -20.98
C PRO A 167 14.54 15.95 -19.61
N ASP A 168 15.36 16.94 -19.24
CA ASP A 168 15.96 16.98 -17.90
C ASP A 168 14.86 17.20 -16.84
N TYR A 169 14.44 16.11 -16.20
CA TYR A 169 13.49 16.10 -15.09
C TYR A 169 14.17 16.12 -13.73
N SER A 170 15.43 16.58 -13.66
CA SER A 170 16.14 16.77 -12.39
C SER A 170 15.34 17.66 -11.43
N GLY A 171 14.90 17.08 -10.31
CA GLY A 171 14.11 17.77 -9.28
C GLY A 171 12.62 17.48 -9.30
N PHE A 172 12.12 16.66 -10.23
CA PHE A 172 10.73 16.20 -10.27
C PHE A 172 10.59 14.77 -9.72
N GLU A 173 9.45 14.49 -9.08
CA GLU A 173 9.08 13.19 -8.52
C GLU A 173 8.02 12.50 -9.39
N CYS A 174 7.96 11.17 -9.42
CA CYS A 174 7.08 10.40 -10.32
C CYS A 174 5.61 10.80 -10.17
N VAL A 175 5.18 11.12 -8.94
CA VAL A 175 3.87 11.68 -8.58
C VAL A 175 3.50 12.97 -9.32
N ALA A 176 4.44 13.62 -10.00
CA ALA A 176 4.17 14.73 -10.90
C ALA A 176 3.37 14.32 -12.16
N CYS A 177 3.49 13.06 -12.59
CA CYS A 177 2.88 12.57 -13.83
C CYS A 177 1.98 11.35 -13.62
N HIS A 178 2.32 10.44 -12.72
CA HIS A 178 1.50 9.29 -12.31
C HIS A 178 1.79 8.97 -10.85
N ASN A 179 0.91 8.25 -10.15
CA ASN A 179 1.20 7.87 -8.76
C ASN A 179 1.06 6.36 -8.58
N ASP A 180 1.42 5.88 -7.39
CA ASP A 180 1.50 4.45 -7.06
C ASP A 180 0.11 3.77 -7.03
N HIS A 181 -0.96 4.54 -7.20
CA HIS A 181 -2.35 4.11 -7.32
C HIS A 181 -2.97 4.35 -8.71
N ASP A 182 -2.26 5.05 -9.60
CA ASP A 182 -2.71 5.43 -10.94
C ASP A 182 -1.50 5.58 -11.85
N MET A 183 -1.20 4.51 -12.60
CA MET A 183 -0.06 4.41 -13.51
C MET A 183 -0.39 4.88 -14.93
N ASP A 184 -1.62 5.34 -15.18
CA ASP A 184 -2.06 5.78 -16.50
C ASP A 184 -1.65 7.24 -16.74
N VAL A 185 -0.64 7.45 -17.59
CA VAL A 185 -0.25 8.79 -18.06
C VAL A 185 -0.91 9.08 -19.40
N GLU A 186 -1.94 9.92 -19.41
CA GLU A 186 -2.54 10.45 -20.64
C GLU A 186 -1.85 11.75 -21.08
N GLU A 187 -1.99 12.11 -22.37
CA GLU A 187 -1.52 13.42 -22.89
C GLU A 187 -2.10 14.60 -22.07
N MET A 188 -3.33 14.43 -21.57
CA MET A 188 -3.99 15.41 -20.72
C MET A 188 -3.29 15.63 -19.37
N THR A 189 -2.54 14.66 -18.86
CA THR A 189 -1.77 14.80 -17.61
C THR A 189 -0.62 15.79 -17.79
N CYS A 190 0.02 15.77 -18.96
CA CYS A 190 1.11 16.68 -19.31
C CYS A 190 0.62 18.12 -19.45
N VAL A 191 -0.56 18.35 -20.04
CA VAL A 191 -1.07 19.71 -20.31
C VAL A 191 -1.62 20.43 -19.09
N ILE A 192 -1.81 19.74 -17.94
CA ILE A 192 -2.14 20.39 -16.66
C ILE A 192 -1.03 21.37 -16.26
N CYS A 193 0.22 20.98 -16.49
CA CYS A 193 1.41 21.80 -16.22
C CYS A 193 1.97 22.47 -17.49
N HIS A 194 1.72 21.89 -18.67
CA HIS A 194 2.10 22.44 -19.98
C HIS A 194 0.88 22.75 -20.86
N PRO A 195 0.06 23.74 -20.50
CA PRO A 195 -1.10 24.08 -21.31
C PRO A 195 -0.67 24.50 -22.73
N PRO A 196 -1.43 24.14 -23.79
CA PRO A 196 -1.06 24.34 -25.19
C PRO A 196 -0.99 25.82 -25.62
N VAL A 197 -1.31 26.76 -24.72
CA VAL A 197 -0.97 28.16 -24.90
C VAL A 197 0.52 28.34 -24.65
N SER A 198 1.28 28.45 -25.74
CA SER A 198 2.70 28.80 -25.78
C SER A 198 3.08 29.77 -24.66
N HIS A 199 3.99 29.35 -23.79
CA HIS A 199 4.63 30.24 -22.83
C HIS A 199 5.33 31.38 -23.59
N PRO A 200 5.11 32.65 -23.21
CA PRO A 200 5.85 33.79 -23.77
C PRO A 200 7.35 33.74 -23.46
#